data_AF-A0A2R6FYY1-F1
#
_entry.id   AF-A0A2R6FYY1-F1
#
_cell.length_a   1.000
_cell.length_b   1.000
_cell.length_c   1.000
_cell.angle_alpha   90.00
_cell.angle_beta   90.00
_cell.angle_gamma   90.00
#
_symmetry.space_group_name_H-M   'P 1'
#
loop_
_entity.id
_entity.type
_entity.pdbx_description
1 polymer ?
#
loop_
_entity_poly.entity_id
_entity_poly.type
_entity_poly.pdbx_seq_one_letter_code
_entity_poly.pdbx_strand_id
1 'polypeptide(L)' 'MDERTKVLAGAALIVVSAVIILLFALPTSLLSVSIPVPLAAIAAVGIAAGTLLVGTSEGAV' A
#
# COMPACT_ATOMS: atom_id res chain seq x y z
N MET A 1 6.72 -0.81 20.85
CA MET A 1 6.18 0.10 19.82
C MET A 1 4.70 0.23 20.10
N ASP A 2 4.23 1.45 20.31
CA ASP A 2 2.83 1.70 20.70
C ASP A 2 1.87 1.23 19.59
N GLU A 3 0.68 0.75 20.00
CA GLU A 3 -0.34 0.24 19.08
C GLU A 3 -0.70 1.27 18.00
N ARG A 4 -0.76 2.55 18.39
CA ARG A 4 -0.99 3.65 17.46
C ARG A 4 0.08 3.78 16.38
N THR A 5 1.34 3.53 16.73
CA THR A 5 2.47 3.59 15.78
C THR A 5 2.43 2.43 14.80
N LYS A 6 2.00 1.23 15.23
CA LYS A 6 1.76 0.09 14.34
C LYS A 6 0.63 0.37 13.33
N VAL A 7 -0.50 0.91 13.81
CA VAL A 7 -1.61 1.32 12.95
C VAL A 7 -1.18 2.39 11.95
N LEU A 8 -0.44 3.41 12.40
CA LEU A 8 0.04 4.47 11.51
C LEU A 8 0.97 3.94 10.41
N ALA A 9 1.87 3.01 10.77
CA ALA A 9 2.78 2.37 9.83
C ALA A 9 2.02 1.53 8.79
N GLY A 10 1.03 0.74 9.23
CA GLY A 10 0.17 -0.02 8.33
C GLY A 10 -0.62 0.88 7.39
N ALA A 11 -1.25 1.94 7.92
CA ALA A 11 -2.01 2.89 7.13
C ALA A 11 -1.15 3.61 6.08
N ALA A 12 0.05 4.09 6.47
CA ALA A 12 0.98 4.71 5.54
C ALA A 12 1.40 3.76 4.42
N LEU A 13 1.65 2.49 4.76
CA LEU A 13 2.05 1.45 3.81
C LEU A 13 0.92 1.11 2.82
N ILE A 14 -0.34 1.08 3.27
CA ILE A 14 -1.53 0.94 2.40
C ILE A 14 -1.62 2.12 1.45
N VAL A 15 -1.53 3.36 1.96
CA VAL A 15 -1.69 4.58 1.15
C VAL A 15 -0.64 4.65 0.05
N VAL A 16 0.63 4.45 0.38
CA VAL A 16 1.72 4.48 -0.61
C VAL A 16 1.53 3.40 -1.67
N SER A 17 1.15 2.19 -1.25
CA SER A 17 0.93 1.08 -2.17
C SER A 17 -0.29 1.31 -3.07
N ALA A 18 -1.37 1.88 -2.55
CA ALA A 18 -2.56 2.24 -3.31
C ALA A 18 -2.26 3.30 -4.37
N VAL A 19 -1.46 4.32 -4.03
CA VAL A 19 -1.00 5.32 -5.00
C VAL A 19 -0.21 4.66 -6.13
N ILE A 20 0.70 3.75 -5.83
CA ILE A 20 1.49 3.04 -6.85
C ILE A 20 0.59 2.21 -7.78
N ILE A 21 -0.40 1.48 -7.23
CA ILE A 21 -1.34 0.70 -8.03
C ILE A 21 -2.22 1.61 -8.89
N LEU A 22 -2.70 2.73 -8.36
CA LEU A 22 -3.49 3.69 -9.12
C LEU A 22 -2.68 4.32 -10.27
N LEU A 23 -1.40 4.63 -10.03
CA LEU A 23 -0.50 5.12 -11.07
C LEU A 23 -0.20 4.07 -12.14
N PHE A 24 -0.11 2.79 -11.76
CA PHE A 24 0.03 1.69 -12.71
C PHE A 24 -1.25 1.44 -13.53
N ALA A 25 -2.42 1.56 -12.90
CA ALA A 25 -3.72 1.35 -13.53
C ALA A 25 -4.18 2.56 -14.37
N LEU A 26 -3.55 3.73 -14.20
CA LEU A 26 -3.89 4.92 -14.98
C LEU A 26 -3.51 4.69 -16.44
N PRO A 27 -4.39 5.04 -17.40
CA PRO A 27 -4.06 4.91 -18.81
C PRO A 27 -2.80 5.72 -19.13
N THR A 28 -1.88 5.10 -19.86
CA THR A 28 -0.58 5.66 -20.25
C THR A 28 -0.68 6.95 -21.07
N SER A 29 -1.86 7.27 -21.60
CA SER A 29 -2.18 8.54 -22.23
C SER A 29 -2.22 9.73 -21.25
N LEU A 30 -2.35 9.48 -19.94
CA LEU A 30 -2.32 10.51 -18.88
C LEU A 30 -0.97 10.59 -18.15
N LEU A 31 -0.13 9.54 -18.24
CA LEU A 31 1.17 9.47 -17.58
C LEU A 31 2.24 8.97 -18.55
N SER A 32 3.25 9.80 -18.82
CA SER A 32 4.43 9.43 -19.61
C SER A 32 5.34 8.39 -18.92
N VAL A 33 4.97 7.94 -17.72
CA VAL A 33 5.73 6.99 -16.90
C VAL A 33 5.01 5.64 -16.94
N SER A 34 5.59 4.66 -17.63
CA SER A 34 5.14 3.28 -17.51
C SER A 34 5.69 2.69 -16.22
N ILE A 35 4.82 2.38 -15.26
CA ILE A 35 5.24 1.64 -14.07
C ILE A 35 5.50 0.17 -14.46
N PRO A 36 6.69 -0.38 -14.19
CA PRO A 36 7.00 -1.76 -14.58
C PRO A 36 6.17 -2.75 -13.74
N VAL A 37 5.72 -3.84 -14.38
CA VAL A 37 4.87 -4.88 -13.77
C VAL A 37 5.39 -5.40 -12.42
N PRO A 38 6.71 -5.63 -12.22
CA PRO A 38 7.24 -6.03 -10.91
C PRO A 38 6.96 -5.02 -9.79
N LEU A 39 6.93 -3.72 -10.11
CA LEU A 39 6.66 -2.68 -9.11
C LEU A 39 5.19 -2.68 -8.68
N ALA A 40 4.27 -2.96 -9.61
CA ALA A 40 2.86 -3.15 -9.30
C ALA A 40 2.62 -4.38 -8.40
N ALA A 41 3.37 -5.47 -8.64
CA ALA A 41 3.32 -6.66 -7.79
C ALA A 41 3.81 -6.38 -6.36
N ILE A 42 4.90 -5.62 -6.21
CA ILE A 42 5.41 -5.19 -4.90
C ILE A 42 4.37 -4.32 -4.18
N ALA A 43 3.71 -3.40 -4.90
CA ALA A 43 2.64 -2.58 -4.33
C ALA A 43 1.43 -3.42 -3.88
N ALA A 44 1.04 -4.44 -4.62
CA ALA A 44 -0.02 -5.35 -4.21
C ALA A 44 0.33 -6.09 -2.90
N VAL A 45 1.59 -6.57 -2.78
CA VAL A 45 2.11 -7.16 -1.54
C VAL A 45 2.14 -6.13 -0.40
N GLY A 46 2.50 -4.88 -0.71
CA GLY A 46 2.43 -3.76 0.22
C GLY A 46 1.02 -3.55 0.77
N ILE A 47 -0.02 -3.52 -0.06
CA ILE A 47 -1.41 -3.43 0.43
C ILE A 47 -1.76 -4.62 1.33
N ALA A 48 -1.41 -5.84 0.93
CA ALA A 48 -1.69 -7.02 1.75
C ALA A 48 -0.99 -6.94 3.12
N ALA A 49 0.29 -6.60 3.16
CA ALA A 49 1.03 -6.44 4.41
C ALA A 49 0.48 -5.29 5.27
N GLY A 50 0.12 -4.17 4.66
CA GLY A 50 -0.42 -3.00 5.35
C GLY A 50 -1.80 -3.26 5.96
N THR A 51 -2.68 -3.93 5.22
CA THR A 51 -4.03 -4.32 5.70
C THR A 51 -3.95 -5.33 6.85
N LEU A 52 -2.99 -6.26 6.82
CA LEU A 52 -2.72 -7.17 7.93
C LEU A 52 -2.17 -6.43 9.16
N LEU A 53 -1.26 -5.47 8.98
CA LEU A 53 -0.73 -4.65 10.08
C LEU A 53 -1.82 -3.81 10.76
N VAL A 54 -2.71 -3.20 9.99
CA VAL A 54 -3.84 -2.44 10.53
C VAL A 54 -4.85 -3.37 11.20
N GLY A 55 -5.31 -4.42 10.51
CA GLY A 55 -6.36 -5.30 11.02
C GLY A 55 -5.95 -6.15 12.23
N THR A 56 -4.67 -6.48 12.37
CA THR A 56 -4.15 -7.16 13.58
C THR A 56 -3.98 -6.22 14.77
N SER A 57 -3.89 -4.92 14.53
CA SER A 57 -3.74 -3.91 15.60
C SER A 57 -5.08 -3.53 16.24
N GLU A 58 -6.20 -3.80 15.57
CA GLU A 58 -7.54 -3.58 16.12
C GLU A 58 -8.01 -4.73 17.04
N GLY A 59 -7.41 -5.92 16.93
CA GLY A 59 -7.74 -7.11 17.75
C GLY A 59 -6.86 -7.32 18.98
N ALA A 60 -5.95 -6.39 19.28
CA ALA A 60 -5.01 -6.48 20.42
C ALA A 60 -5.51 -5.79 21.70
N VAL A 61 -6.83 -5.53 21.80
CA VAL A 61 -7.50 -4.92 22.96
C VAL A 61 -8.26 -5.97 23.76
#